data_AF-A0A7Y5QP73-F1
#
_entry.id   AF-A0A7Y5QP73-F1
#
_cell.length_a   1.000
_cell.length_b   1.000
_cell.length_c   1.000
_cell.angle_alpha   90.00
_cell.angle_beta   90.00
_cell.angle_gamma   90.00
#
_symmetry.space_group_name_H-M   'P 1'
#
loop_
_entity.id
_entity.type
_entity.pdbx_description
1 polymer ?
#
loop_
_entity_poly.entity_id
_entity_poly.type
_entity_poly.pdbx_seq_one_letter_code
_entity_poly.pdbx_strand_id
1 'polypeptide(L)'
;MSLVSACAEVPSIVFFRRGARFAPVALPIAAQVAPAFSVNVADFDGDGHEDLFLSQNFFATYQWLPRVDAGRGLMLKGDGCGRLDPVSAELSGVRIDGEQRGAAVCDFDQDGKLIWR
;
A
#
# COMPACT_ATOMS: atom_id res chain seq x y z
N MET A 1 21.18 -31.58 -4.18
CA MET A 1 20.23 -31.40 -3.07
C MET A 1 19.99 -29.90 -2.94
N SER A 2 18.93 -29.39 -3.55
CA SER A 2 18.52 -27.98 -3.39
C SER A 2 17.60 -27.94 -2.18
N LEU A 3 18.06 -27.34 -1.09
CA LEU A 3 17.21 -27.03 0.06
C LEU A 3 16.55 -25.68 -0.23
N VAL A 4 15.31 -25.67 -0.71
CA VAL A 4 14.49 -24.47 -0.73
C VAL A 4 13.87 -24.35 0.65
N SER A 5 14.41 -23.46 1.48
CA SER A 5 13.76 -23.06 2.72
C SER A 5 12.59 -22.14 2.34
N ALA A 6 11.36 -22.63 2.51
CA ALA A 6 10.18 -21.76 2.47
C ALA A 6 10.19 -20.92 3.76
N CYS A 7 10.66 -19.68 3.66
CA CYS A 7 10.44 -18.67 4.70
C CYS A 7 8.93 -18.44 4.76
N ALA A 8 8.29 -18.74 5.90
CA ALA A 8 6.90 -18.38 6.10
C ALA A 8 6.81 -16.85 6.13
N GLU A 9 6.35 -16.25 5.03
CA GLU A 9 6.10 -14.81 4.97
C GLU A 9 5.01 -14.46 5.98
N VAL A 10 5.27 -13.51 6.86
CA VAL A 10 4.22 -12.87 7.66
C VAL A 10 3.76 -11.66 6.83
N PRO A 11 2.63 -11.74 6.11
CA PRO A 11 2.16 -10.62 5.33
C PRO A 11 1.77 -9.48 6.28
N SER A 12 1.89 -8.24 5.81
CA SER A 12 1.16 -7.11 6.39
C SER A 12 -0.35 -7.42 6.41
N ILE A 13 -1.02 -7.17 7.54
CA ILE A 13 -2.44 -7.49 7.76
C ILE A 13 -3.21 -6.22 8.11
N VAL A 14 -4.37 -6.04 7.51
CA VAL A 14 -5.37 -5.04 7.90
C VAL A 14 -6.45 -5.71 8.76
N PHE A 15 -6.87 -5.05 9.84
CA PHE A 15 -7.91 -5.54 10.74
C PHE A 15 -9.20 -4.75 10.54
N PHE A 16 -10.19 -5.33 9.87
CA PHE A 16 -11.49 -4.68 9.67
C PHE A 16 -12.41 -4.91 10.86
N ARG A 17 -13.09 -3.85 11.32
CA ARG A 17 -14.12 -3.97 12.37
C ARG A 17 -15.35 -4.70 11.82
N ARG A 18 -15.74 -5.77 12.50
CA ARG A 18 -16.96 -6.56 12.23
C ARG A 18 -17.76 -6.65 13.53
N GLY A 19 -18.65 -5.67 13.74
CA GLY A 19 -19.35 -5.50 15.02
C GLY A 19 -18.38 -5.27 16.18
N ALA A 20 -18.41 -6.16 17.17
CA ALA A 20 -17.54 -6.11 18.35
C ALA A 20 -16.16 -6.78 18.16
N ARG A 21 -15.86 -7.32 16.97
CA ARG A 21 -14.61 -8.04 16.68
C ARG A 21 -13.83 -7.37 15.56
N PHE A 22 -12.56 -7.74 15.44
CA PHE A 22 -11.72 -7.41 14.29
C PHE A 22 -11.44 -8.68 13.48
N ALA A 23 -11.57 -8.59 12.16
CA ALA A 23 -11.26 -9.66 11.23
C ALA A 23 -9.95 -9.32 10.49
N PRO A 24 -8.91 -10.18 10.55
CA PRO A 24 -7.68 -9.96 9.82
C PRO A 24 -7.85 -10.26 8.34
N VAL A 25 -7.28 -9.41 7.49
CA VAL A 25 -7.17 -9.59 6.04
C VAL A 25 -5.72 -9.33 5.64
N ALA A 26 -5.08 -10.32 5.01
CA ALA A 26 -3.73 -10.16 4.50
C ALA A 26 -3.73 -9.20 3.30
N LEU A 27 -2.77 -8.27 3.27
CA LEU A 27 -2.55 -7.40 2.13
C LEU A 27 -1.91 -8.18 0.96
N PRO A 28 -2.18 -7.77 -0.29
CA PRO A 28 -1.62 -8.43 -1.47
C PRO A 28 -0.09 -8.39 -1.48
N ILE A 29 0.52 -9.24 -2.30
CA ILE A 29 1.99 -9.33 -2.43
C ILE A 29 2.65 -7.99 -2.77
N ALA A 30 1.95 -7.13 -3.51
CA ALA A 30 2.40 -5.78 -3.84
C ALA A 30 2.72 -4.94 -2.59
N ALA A 31 2.06 -5.18 -1.46
CA ALA A 31 2.34 -4.51 -0.19
C ALA A 31 3.59 -5.04 0.52
N GLN A 32 4.14 -6.18 0.10
CA GLN A 32 5.26 -6.86 0.76
C GLN A 32 6.60 -6.70 0.03
N VAL A 33 6.60 -6.16 -1.19
CA VAL A 33 7.82 -6.03 -2.01
C VAL A 33 8.83 -5.00 -1.49
N ALA A 34 8.37 -4.06 -0.66
CA ALA A 34 9.20 -3.07 0.02
C ALA A 34 8.55 -2.58 1.31
N PRO A 35 9.32 -2.15 2.32
CA PRO A 35 8.79 -1.58 3.55
C PRO A 35 7.85 -0.41 3.28
N ALA A 36 6.73 -0.36 4.01
CA ALA A 36 5.82 0.77 4.01
C ALA A 36 6.06 1.64 5.26
N PHE A 37 6.39 2.91 5.08
CA PHE A 37 6.66 3.85 6.18
C PHE A 37 5.45 4.67 6.62
N SER A 38 4.41 4.74 5.80
CA SER A 38 3.13 5.38 6.13
C SER A 38 1.98 4.68 5.44
N VAL A 39 0.82 4.73 6.09
CA VAL A 39 -0.46 4.24 5.59
C VAL A 39 -1.41 5.43 5.62
N ASN A 40 -2.03 5.74 4.47
CA ASN A 40 -3.06 6.78 4.38
C ASN A 40 -4.36 6.09 3.98
N VAL A 41 -5.44 6.41 4.68
CA VAL A 41 -6.79 5.88 4.41
C VAL A 41 -7.65 7.04 3.95
N ALA A 42 -8.26 6.90 2.78
CA ALA A 42 -9.20 7.88 2.26
C ALA A 42 -10.03 7.28 1.11
N ASP A 43 -11.11 7.94 0.73
CA ASP A 43 -11.81 7.67 -0.52
C ASP A 43 -11.09 8.43 -1.63
N PHE A 44 -10.24 7.72 -2.38
CA PHE A 44 -9.32 8.38 -3.30
C PHE A 44 -9.94 8.67 -4.66
N ASP A 45 -10.93 7.86 -5.10
CA ASP A 45 -11.61 8.01 -6.38
C ASP A 45 -13.03 8.59 -6.29
N GLY A 46 -13.52 8.80 -5.08
CA GLY A 46 -14.82 9.41 -4.80
C GLY A 46 -15.97 8.42 -4.93
N ASP A 47 -15.72 7.10 -4.88
CA ASP A 47 -16.76 6.08 -4.99
C ASP A 47 -17.48 5.77 -3.66
N GLY A 48 -17.05 6.38 -2.56
CA GLY A 48 -17.60 6.21 -1.23
C GLY A 48 -17.01 5.03 -0.45
N HIS A 49 -15.93 4.41 -0.93
CA HIS A 49 -15.21 3.35 -0.24
C HIS A 49 -13.83 3.81 0.22
N GLU A 50 -13.37 3.31 1.38
CA GLU A 50 -12.03 3.60 1.87
C GLU A 50 -11.00 2.78 1.09
N ASP A 51 -10.03 3.48 0.49
CA ASP A 51 -8.83 2.93 -0.13
C ASP A 51 -7.60 3.18 0.76
N LEU A 52 -6.48 2.54 0.41
CA LEU A 52 -5.20 2.74 1.09
C LEU A 52 -4.12 3.23 0.13
N PHE A 53 -3.29 4.15 0.61
CA PHE A 53 -1.96 4.41 0.05
C PHE A 53 -0.87 3.94 1.02
N LEU A 54 0.08 3.15 0.52
CA LEU A 54 1.28 2.75 1.24
C LEU A 54 2.52 3.44 0.66
N SER A 55 3.25 4.16 1.51
CA SER A 55 4.49 4.79 1.09
C SER A 55 5.66 3.79 1.14
N GLN A 56 6.12 3.32 -0.01
CA GLN A 56 7.07 2.22 -0.12
C GLN A 56 8.49 2.68 -0.45
N ASN A 57 9.44 1.74 -0.34
CA ASN A 57 10.88 1.85 -0.63
C ASN A 57 11.77 2.24 0.55
N PHE A 58 12.95 1.62 0.59
CA PHE A 58 14.00 1.90 1.56
C PHE A 58 15.39 1.78 0.94
N PHE A 59 16.14 2.88 0.96
CA PHE A 59 17.49 2.99 0.40
C PHE A 59 18.56 3.15 1.46
N ALA A 60 18.20 3.56 2.69
CA ALA A 60 19.12 3.79 3.80
C ALA A 60 19.67 2.48 4.41
N THR A 61 20.24 1.62 3.57
CA THR A 61 20.88 0.37 3.93
C THR A 61 22.39 0.56 4.06
N TYR A 62 23.07 -0.34 4.78
CA TYR A 62 24.53 -0.39 4.77
C TYR A 62 25.05 -0.66 3.35
N GLN A 63 26.29 -0.25 3.07
CA GLN A 63 26.92 -0.29 1.74
C GLN A 63 26.88 -1.70 1.09
N TRP A 64 26.92 -2.75 1.91
CA TRP A 64 26.92 -4.14 1.48
C TRP A 64 25.52 -4.80 1.50
N LEU A 65 24.48 -4.08 1.92
CA LEU A 65 23.11 -4.55 1.91
C LEU A 65 22.35 -3.96 0.71
N PRO A 66 21.61 -4.79 -0.05
CA PRO A 66 20.82 -4.29 -1.17
C PRO A 66 19.74 -3.32 -0.67
N ARG A 67 19.36 -2.38 -1.54
CA ARG A 67 18.17 -1.56 -1.33
C ARG A 67 16.92 -2.41 -1.41
N VAL A 68 15.85 -1.97 -0.75
CA VAL A 68 14.53 -2.58 -0.87
C VAL A 68 13.64 -1.57 -1.60
N ASP A 69 13.84 -1.47 -2.91
CA ASP A 69 13.35 -0.39 -3.78
C ASP A 69 12.47 -0.89 -4.94
N ALA A 70 11.81 -2.04 -4.74
CA ALA A 70 10.87 -2.62 -5.70
C ALA A 70 9.47 -1.98 -5.67
N GLY A 71 9.16 -1.16 -4.66
CA GLY A 71 7.89 -0.43 -4.56
C GLY A 71 7.88 0.86 -5.38
N ARG A 72 6.70 1.39 -5.66
CA ARG A 72 6.52 2.65 -6.43
C ARG A 72 5.56 3.64 -5.77
N GLY A 73 5.26 3.41 -4.49
CA GLY A 73 4.02 3.87 -3.88
C GLY A 73 2.90 2.93 -4.33
N LEU A 74 2.07 2.48 -3.39
CA LEU A 74 1.05 1.48 -3.66
C LEU A 74 -0.32 2.01 -3.30
N MET A 75 -1.19 2.13 -4.30
CA MET A 75 -2.62 2.30 -4.11
C MET A 75 -3.30 0.93 -4.00
N LEU A 76 -4.19 0.80 -3.02
CA LEU A 76 -5.05 -0.36 -2.83
C LEU A 76 -6.51 0.10 -2.82
N LYS A 77 -7.28 -0.25 -3.84
CA LYS A 77 -8.68 0.11 -3.97
C LYS A 77 -9.56 -0.78 -3.07
N GLY A 78 -10.39 -0.16 -2.26
CA GLY A 78 -11.41 -0.81 -1.44
C GLY A 78 -12.67 -1.15 -2.23
N ASP A 79 -13.32 -2.25 -1.88
CA ASP A 79 -14.64 -2.62 -2.42
C ASP A 79 -15.80 -2.34 -1.44
N GLY A 80 -15.53 -1.64 -0.34
CA GLY A 80 -16.46 -1.41 0.77
C GLY A 80 -16.79 -2.66 1.60
N CYS A 81 -16.44 -3.85 1.13
CA CYS A 81 -16.64 -5.14 1.80
C CYS A 81 -15.38 -5.66 2.50
N GLY A 82 -14.26 -4.94 2.40
CA GLY A 82 -12.99 -5.25 3.05
C GLY A 82 -12.00 -6.01 2.17
N ARG A 83 -12.24 -6.08 0.85
CA ARG A 83 -11.21 -6.44 -0.13
C ARG A 83 -10.42 -5.18 -0.51
N LEU A 84 -9.13 -5.37 -0.71
CA LEU A 84 -8.18 -4.32 -1.08
C LEU A 84 -7.37 -4.79 -2.29
N ASP A 85 -7.67 -4.24 -3.46
CA ASP A 85 -7.07 -4.65 -4.73
C ASP A 85 -5.97 -3.67 -5.14
N PRO A 86 -4.76 -4.14 -5.49
CA PRO A 86 -3.68 -3.25 -5.90
C PRO A 86 -4.01 -2.56 -7.21
N VAL A 87 -3.74 -1.27 -7.28
CA VAL A 87 -3.99 -0.45 -8.46
C VAL A 87 -2.68 -0.05 -9.10
N SER A 88 -2.60 -0.15 -10.43
CA SER A 88 -1.35 0.16 -11.14
C SER A 88 -1.01 1.64 -11.07
N ALA A 89 0.27 1.96 -11.29
CA ALA A 89 0.74 3.34 -11.31
C ALA A 89 0.13 4.14 -12.48
N GLU A 90 -0.08 3.49 -13.64
CA GLU A 90 -0.69 4.10 -14.82
C GLU A 90 -2.14 4.47 -14.58
N LEU A 91 -2.87 3.59 -13.88
CA LEU A 91 -4.23 3.86 -13.48
C LEU A 91 -4.14 5.00 -12.44
N SER A 92 -3.49 4.78 -11.29
CA SER A 92 -3.57 5.69 -10.12
C SER A 92 -2.94 7.06 -10.30
N GLY A 93 -2.11 7.24 -11.33
CA GLY A 93 -1.26 8.43 -11.48
C GLY A 93 -0.14 8.50 -10.43
N VAL A 94 -0.02 7.51 -9.54
CA VAL A 94 0.98 7.48 -8.47
C VAL A 94 2.17 6.63 -8.89
N ARG A 95 3.28 7.30 -9.23
CA ARG A 95 4.57 6.65 -9.49
C ARG A 95 5.69 7.41 -8.79
N ILE A 96 6.26 6.80 -7.76
CA ILE A 96 7.31 7.39 -6.96
C ILE A 96 8.49 6.40 -6.92
N ASP A 97 9.51 6.65 -7.74
CA ASP A 97 10.71 5.81 -7.83
C ASP A 97 11.70 6.02 -6.66
N GLY A 98 11.48 7.05 -5.83
CA GLY A 98 12.34 7.41 -4.69
C GLY A 98 12.02 6.67 -3.39
N GLU A 99 12.81 6.96 -2.34
CA GLU A 99 12.55 6.53 -0.96
C GLU A 99 11.41 7.36 -0.37
N GLN A 100 10.44 6.70 0.27
CA GLN A 100 9.26 7.36 0.82
C GLN A 100 9.21 7.17 2.34
N ARG A 101 9.01 8.26 3.08
CA ARG A 101 9.02 8.25 4.56
C ARG A 101 7.69 8.65 5.18
N GLY A 102 6.81 9.25 4.39
CA GLY A 102 5.51 9.75 4.80
C GLY A 102 4.75 10.28 3.61
N ALA A 103 3.45 10.41 3.78
CA ALA A 103 2.58 11.10 2.85
C ALA A 103 1.46 11.80 3.63
N ALA A 104 0.85 12.78 2.99
CA ALA A 104 -0.37 13.42 3.45
C ALA A 104 -1.31 13.50 2.25
N VAL A 105 -2.61 13.40 2.51
CA VAL A 105 -3.65 13.37 1.47
C VAL A 105 -4.63 14.51 1.71
N CYS A 106 -5.02 15.21 0.64
CA CYS A 106 -6.05 16.24 0.67
C CYS A 106 -6.63 16.45 -0.73
N ASP A 107 -7.92 16.77 -0.79
CA ASP A 107 -8.57 17.23 -2.02
C ASP A 107 -8.16 18.68 -2.24
N PHE A 108 -7.13 18.89 -3.06
CA PHE A 108 -6.52 20.20 -3.23
C PHE A 108 -7.30 21.08 -4.21
N ASP A 109 -7.92 20.49 -5.23
CA ASP A 109 -8.67 21.22 -6.26
C ASP A 109 -10.20 21.19 -6.05
N GLN A 110 -10.67 20.59 -4.96
CA GLN A 110 -12.06 20.55 -4.50
C GLN A 110 -12.98 19.85 -5.49
N ASP A 111 -12.48 18.84 -6.21
CA ASP A 111 -13.27 18.08 -7.17
C ASP A 111 -13.91 16.81 -6.58
N GLY A 112 -13.72 16.59 -5.28
CA GLY A 112 -14.25 15.45 -4.54
C GLY A 112 -13.43 14.19 -4.68
N LYS A 113 -12.26 14.26 -5.32
CA LYS A 113 -11.32 13.15 -5.44
C LYS A 113 -9.95 13.54 -4.93
N LEU A 114 -9.18 12.54 -4.52
CA LEU A 114 -7.80 12.75 -4.09
C LEU A 114 -6.81 12.37 -5.18
N ILE A 115 -7.22 11.44 -6.05
CA ILE A 115 -6.51 11.04 -7.26
C ILE A 115 -7.55 10.69 -8.34
N TRP A 116 -7.07 10.29 -9.53
CA TRP A 116 -7.85 9.92 -10.73
C TRP A 116 -8.33 11.09 -11.62
N ARG A 117 -7.34 11.63 -12.35
CA ARG A 117 -7.49 12.21 -13.70
C ARG A 117 -6.58 11.48 -14.68
#